data_AF-T1CEN3-F1
#
_entry.id   AF-T1CEN3-F1
#
_cell.length_a   1.000
_cell.length_b   1.000
_cell.length_c   1.000
_cell.angle_alpha   90.00
_cell.angle_beta   90.00
_cell.angle_gamma   90.00
#
_symmetry.space_group_name_H-M   'P 1'
#
loop_
_entity.id
_entity.type
_entity.pdbx_description
1 polymer ?
#
loop_
_entity_poly.entity_id
_entity_poly.type
_entity_poly.pdbx_seq_one_letter_code
_entity_poly.pdbx_strand_id
1 'polypeptide(L)'
;GLKLGDMEGLDLKTLEFKKIPVKITVREYLSKTRNEYFTFIGSEGAKYIIEYLKDRISKGEKLTTDRFLISFNYGTNKRETLRTLLITREIRESMRKAGIDSRPYVLRRYFASQLSIGESKGYITHEWRQFLMGHSGDMESTYVNAKGNMSPDLVKVATESYSKCLKILETGNIGNSEDEMALFVKRSMLQIAGYSEKDIEGMDLSNMTNEGNITDEIK
;
A
#
# COMPACT_ATOMS: atom_id res chain seq x y z
N GLY A 1 12.21 -12.92 11.11
CA GLY A 1 11.45 -11.68 10.80
C GLY A 1 12.06 -10.99 9.59
N LEU A 2 11.35 -10.01 9.03
CA LEU A 2 11.82 -9.21 7.90
C LEU A 2 13.05 -8.38 8.30
N LYS A 3 13.99 -8.26 7.37
CA LYS A 3 15.19 -7.43 7.47
C LYS A 3 15.03 -6.14 6.66
N LEU A 4 15.85 -5.14 6.95
CA LEU A 4 15.84 -3.88 6.20
C LEU A 4 16.20 -4.10 4.72
N GLY A 5 17.09 -5.04 4.43
CA GLY A 5 17.44 -5.43 3.06
C GLY A 5 16.35 -6.22 2.32
N ASP A 6 15.27 -6.64 2.99
CA ASP A 6 14.13 -7.29 2.33
C ASP A 6 13.20 -6.26 1.65
N MET A 7 13.38 -4.96 1.91
CA MET A 7 12.60 -3.87 1.32
C MET A 7 13.37 -3.22 0.18
N GLU A 8 12.83 -3.29 -1.03
CA GLU A 8 13.49 -2.79 -2.23
C GLU A 8 13.57 -1.26 -2.23
N GLY A 9 14.75 -0.72 -2.53
CA GLY A 9 14.94 0.71 -2.73
C GLY A 9 14.98 1.55 -1.45
N LEU A 10 15.08 0.94 -0.26
CA LEU A 10 15.35 1.67 0.99
C LEU A 10 16.79 2.20 1.02
N ASP A 11 16.94 3.52 1.13
CA ASP A 11 18.23 4.16 1.39
C ASP A 11 18.38 4.42 2.90
N LEU A 12 19.33 3.75 3.55
CA LEU A 12 19.56 3.88 4.99
C LEU A 12 20.27 5.19 5.39
N LYS A 13 20.82 5.94 4.43
CA LYS A 13 21.46 7.23 4.68
C LYS A 13 20.45 8.36 4.60
N THR A 14 19.63 8.39 3.54
CA THR A 14 18.59 9.43 3.37
C THR A 14 17.29 9.09 4.10
N LEU A 15 17.08 7.82 4.46
CA LEU A 15 15.83 7.29 5.02
C LEU A 15 14.63 7.54 4.12
N GLU A 16 14.79 7.17 2.85
CA GLU A 16 13.76 7.29 1.82
C GLU A 16 13.66 6.00 1.00
N PHE A 17 12.49 5.79 0.40
CA PHE A 17 12.28 4.73 -0.57
C PHE A 17 12.33 5.30 -1.99
N LYS A 18 13.12 4.66 -2.87
CA LYS A 18 13.28 5.10 -4.26
C LYS A 18 12.02 4.96 -5.12
N LYS A 19 11.13 4.04 -4.75
CA LYS A 19 9.90 3.72 -5.49
C LYS A 19 8.78 3.38 -4.52
N ILE A 20 7.57 3.82 -4.85
CA ILE A 20 6.32 3.46 -4.19
C ILE A 20 5.40 2.82 -5.25
N PRO A 21 4.67 1.74 -4.95
CA PRO A 21 4.70 0.99 -3.70
C PRO A 21 6.03 0.23 -3.52
N VAL A 22 6.47 0.09 -2.27
CA VAL A 22 7.74 -0.58 -1.93
C VAL A 22 7.55 -2.09 -2.02
N LYS A 23 8.37 -2.77 -2.82
CA LYS A 23 8.38 -4.23 -2.88
C LYS A 23 9.07 -4.80 -1.64
N ILE A 24 8.41 -5.74 -0.98
CA ILE A 24 8.92 -6.48 0.18
C ILE A 24 9.09 -7.93 -0.19
N THR A 25 10.33 -8.43 -0.17
CA THR A 25 10.63 -9.85 -0.38
C THR A 25 10.41 -10.65 0.90
N VAL A 26 9.53 -11.65 0.83
CA VAL A 26 9.27 -12.59 1.92
C VAL A 26 10.00 -13.90 1.61
N ARG A 27 11.15 -14.07 2.26
CA ARG A 27 12.02 -15.24 2.10
C ARG A 27 11.29 -16.54 2.45
N GLU A 28 11.68 -17.63 1.79
CA GLU A 28 11.11 -18.98 1.93
C GLU A 28 10.90 -19.40 3.40
N TYR A 29 11.90 -19.23 4.26
CA TYR A 29 11.82 -19.66 5.67
C TYR A 29 10.87 -18.81 6.54
N LEU A 30 10.41 -17.65 6.04
CA LEU A 30 9.36 -16.84 6.67
C LEU A 30 7.97 -17.14 6.08
N SER A 31 7.91 -17.84 4.96
CA SER A 31 6.68 -18.17 4.26
C SER A 31 6.05 -19.44 4.80
N LYS A 32 4.73 -19.44 4.97
CA LYS A 32 3.97 -20.63 5.39
C LYS A 32 4.04 -21.75 4.35
N THR A 33 4.12 -21.37 3.08
CA THR A 33 4.18 -22.31 1.94
C THR A 33 5.60 -22.77 1.63
N ARG A 34 6.61 -22.27 2.37
CA ARG A 34 8.04 -22.49 2.07
C ARG A 34 8.44 -22.08 0.65
N ASN A 35 7.71 -21.14 0.08
CA ASN A 35 8.08 -20.52 -1.19
C ASN A 35 8.37 -19.04 -0.92
N GLU A 36 9.47 -18.55 -1.50
CA GLU A 36 9.70 -17.11 -1.56
C GLU A 36 8.62 -16.44 -2.41
N TYR A 37 8.13 -15.31 -1.93
CA TYR A 37 7.21 -14.45 -2.68
C TYR A 37 7.50 -13.00 -2.33
N PHE A 38 6.85 -12.06 -3.02
CA PHE A 38 6.91 -10.66 -2.63
C PHE A 38 5.50 -10.11 -2.40
N THR A 39 5.45 -9.08 -1.57
CA THR A 39 4.27 -8.25 -1.40
C THR A 39 4.67 -6.78 -1.50
N PHE A 40 3.73 -5.88 -1.30
CA PHE A 40 3.95 -4.45 -1.41
C PHE A 40 3.48 -3.72 -0.16
N ILE A 41 4.06 -2.55 0.08
CA ILE A 41 3.54 -1.56 1.03
C ILE A 41 3.42 -0.21 0.32
N GLY A 42 2.31 0.47 0.54
CA GLY A 42 2.06 1.78 -0.05
C GLY A 42 2.81 2.92 0.65
N SER A 43 2.44 4.14 0.28
CA SER A 43 3.07 5.37 0.75
C SER A 43 2.90 5.59 2.25
N GLU A 44 1.73 5.26 2.80
CA GLU A 44 1.38 5.45 4.20
C GLU A 44 2.21 4.49 5.08
N GLY A 45 2.24 3.21 4.72
CA GLY A 45 3.04 2.23 5.44
C GLY A 45 4.55 2.48 5.31
N ALA A 46 5.01 2.92 4.14
CA ALA A 46 6.40 3.33 3.94
C ALA A 46 6.78 4.50 4.85
N LYS A 47 5.90 5.51 4.99
CA LYS A 47 6.09 6.64 5.90
C LYS A 47 6.26 6.18 7.35
N TYR A 48 5.38 5.33 7.87
CA TYR A 48 5.50 4.83 9.25
C TYR A 48 6.79 4.03 9.48
N ILE A 49 7.23 3.26 8.48
CA ILE A 49 8.52 2.56 8.56
C ILE A 49 9.66 3.58 8.68
N ILE A 50 9.68 4.61 7.84
CA ILE A 50 10.73 5.64 7.91
C ILE A 50 10.74 6.36 9.25
N GLU A 51 9.58 6.77 9.76
CA GLU A 51 9.45 7.43 11.08
C GLU A 51 10.00 6.53 12.19
N TYR A 52 9.67 5.24 12.16
CA TYR A 52 10.22 4.26 13.11
C TYR A 52 11.74 4.08 12.99
N LEU A 53 12.29 4.07 11.76
CA LEU A 53 13.75 4.00 11.58
C LEU A 53 14.46 5.28 12.07
N LYS A 54 13.85 6.46 11.88
CA LYS A 54 14.36 7.74 12.42
C LYS A 54 14.43 7.70 13.94
N ASP A 55 13.37 7.23 14.60
CA ASP A 55 13.35 7.03 16.05
C ASP A 55 14.47 6.09 16.52
N ARG A 56 14.71 4.98 15.80
CA ARG A 56 15.82 4.06 16.11
C ARG A 56 17.21 4.70 15.98
N ILE A 57 17.45 5.49 14.93
CA ILE A 57 18.71 6.23 14.79
C ILE A 57 18.87 7.27 15.89
N SER A 58 17.80 7.97 16.27
CA SER A 58 17.81 8.95 17.37
C SER A 58 18.21 8.31 18.71
N LYS A 59 17.90 7.03 18.89
CA LYS A 59 18.29 6.20 20.06
C LYS A 59 19.70 5.62 19.93
N GLY A 60 20.48 6.03 18.93
CA GLY A 60 21.87 5.63 18.72
C GLY A 60 22.03 4.27 18.02
N GLU A 61 20.99 3.73 17.40
CA GLU A 61 21.11 2.49 16.64
C GLU A 61 21.75 2.71 15.26
N LYS A 62 22.80 1.95 14.95
CA LYS A 62 23.37 1.86 13.59
C LYS A 62 22.56 0.85 12.76
N LEU A 63 21.82 1.36 11.77
CA LEU A 63 21.04 0.54 10.85
C LEU A 63 21.91 -0.02 9.74
N THR A 64 21.72 -1.32 9.45
CA THR A 64 22.36 -2.05 8.36
C THR A 64 21.32 -2.95 7.69
N THR A 65 21.56 -3.36 6.44
CA THR A 65 20.61 -4.16 5.66
C THR A 65 20.26 -5.51 6.29
N ASP A 66 21.16 -6.06 7.11
CA ASP A 66 20.97 -7.32 7.82
C ASP A 66 20.13 -7.19 9.11
N ARG A 67 19.87 -5.96 9.58
CA ARG A 67 19.03 -5.71 10.76
C ARG A 67 17.59 -6.04 10.51
N PHE A 68 16.92 -6.53 11.55
CA PHE A 68 15.48 -6.73 11.51
C PHE A 68 14.75 -5.39 11.41
N LEU A 69 13.66 -5.38 10.63
CA LEU A 69 12.76 -4.25 10.50
C LEU A 69 12.25 -3.87 11.88
N ILE A 70 11.64 -4.81 12.61
CA ILE A 70 11.20 -4.59 13.99
C ILE A 70 12.23 -5.20 14.95
N SER A 71 12.81 -4.37 15.82
CA SER A 71 13.78 -4.77 16.86
C SER A 71 13.28 -4.39 18.26
N PHE A 72 13.79 -5.06 19.30
CA PHE A 72 13.52 -4.71 20.70
C PHE A 72 14.82 -4.31 21.42
N ASN A 73 14.72 -3.39 22.39
CA ASN A 73 15.84 -2.80 23.13
C ASN A 73 16.03 -3.37 24.56
N TYR A 74 15.39 -4.47 24.92
CA TYR A 74 15.63 -5.11 26.22
C TYR A 74 16.77 -6.12 26.11
N GLY A 75 18.00 -5.65 26.36
CA GLY A 75 19.19 -6.49 26.52
C GLY A 75 20.28 -6.28 25.47
N THR A 76 21.48 -6.76 25.80
CA THR A 76 22.72 -6.61 25.02
C THR A 76 22.71 -7.32 23.66
N ASN A 77 21.76 -8.24 23.42
CA ASN A 77 21.64 -9.01 22.18
C ASN A 77 20.71 -8.35 21.15
N LYS A 78 21.24 -7.34 20.45
CA LYS A 78 20.60 -6.59 19.36
C LYS A 78 20.34 -7.40 18.06
N ARG A 79 20.45 -8.73 18.12
CA ARG A 79 20.39 -9.66 16.97
C ARG A 79 19.17 -10.58 16.99
N GLU A 80 18.28 -10.48 17.97
CA GLU A 80 17.10 -11.35 18.03
C GLU A 80 15.87 -10.68 17.43
N THR A 81 15.11 -11.46 16.66
CA THR A 81 13.78 -11.04 16.22
C THR A 81 12.84 -11.12 17.39
N LEU A 82 11.90 -10.17 17.51
CA LEU A 82 10.81 -10.30 18.47
C LEU A 82 10.09 -11.64 18.32
N ARG A 83 9.79 -12.28 19.45
CA ARG A 83 8.89 -13.42 19.49
C ARG A 83 7.51 -13.00 18.97
N THR A 84 6.88 -13.83 18.16
CA THR A 84 5.54 -13.58 17.58
C THR A 84 4.52 -13.16 18.64
N LEU A 85 4.61 -13.75 19.85
CA LEU A 85 3.75 -13.41 20.99
C LEU A 85 3.84 -11.94 21.40
N LEU A 86 5.06 -11.37 21.45
CA LEU A 86 5.29 -9.98 21.85
C LEU A 86 4.74 -9.03 20.79
N ILE A 87 5.03 -9.27 19.51
CA ILE A 87 4.47 -8.47 18.40
C ILE A 87 2.93 -8.52 18.45
N THR A 88 2.36 -9.71 18.64
CA THR A 88 0.90 -9.89 18.72
C THR A 88 0.29 -9.11 19.88
N ARG A 89 0.99 -9.03 21.03
CA ARG A 89 0.57 -8.24 22.18
C ARG A 89 0.59 -6.75 21.87
N GLU A 90 1.69 -6.22 21.34
CA GLU A 90 1.83 -4.79 21.00
C GLU A 90 0.77 -4.35 19.96
N ILE A 91 0.53 -5.17 18.93
CA ILE A 91 -0.53 -4.90 17.94
C ILE A 91 -1.90 -4.87 18.62
N ARG A 92 -2.20 -5.85 19.48
CA ARG A 92 -3.49 -5.91 20.18
C ARG A 92 -3.71 -4.71 21.10
N GLU A 93 -2.69 -4.30 21.84
CA GLU A 93 -2.77 -3.12 22.70
C GLU A 93 -2.98 -1.84 21.89
N SER A 94 -2.28 -1.70 20.76
CA SER A 94 -2.48 -0.57 19.84
C SER A 94 -3.89 -0.54 19.27
N MET A 95 -4.41 -1.70 18.83
CA MET A 95 -5.79 -1.82 18.34
C MET A 95 -6.83 -1.44 19.40
N ARG A 96 -6.66 -1.91 20.64
CA ARG A 96 -7.58 -1.57 21.74
C ARG A 96 -7.58 -0.08 22.06
N LYS A 97 -6.39 0.56 22.07
CA LYS A 97 -6.27 2.01 22.24
C LYS A 97 -6.99 2.79 21.14
N ALA A 98 -7.06 2.23 19.94
CA ALA A 98 -7.82 2.76 18.82
C ALA A 98 -9.31 2.37 18.83
N GLY A 99 -9.82 1.75 19.90
CA GLY A 99 -11.22 1.32 20.02
C GLY A 99 -11.58 0.03 19.25
N ILE A 100 -10.58 -0.69 18.73
CA ILE A 100 -10.80 -1.93 17.96
C ILE A 100 -10.65 -3.14 18.89
N ASP A 101 -11.78 -3.66 19.38
CA ASP A 101 -11.80 -4.88 20.20
C ASP A 101 -11.84 -6.15 19.34
N SER A 102 -10.72 -6.45 18.69
CA SER A 102 -10.57 -7.62 17.82
C SER A 102 -9.16 -8.21 17.87
N ARG A 103 -9.02 -9.47 17.45
CA ARG A 103 -7.70 -10.10 17.33
C ARG A 103 -6.93 -9.50 16.14
N PRO A 104 -5.59 -9.41 16.19
CA PRO A 104 -4.76 -8.87 15.10
C PRO A 104 -5.01 -9.46 13.71
N TYR A 105 -5.50 -10.70 13.64
CA TYR A 105 -5.90 -11.35 12.39
C TYR A 105 -6.92 -10.54 11.56
N VAL A 106 -7.72 -9.67 12.20
CA VAL A 106 -8.67 -8.79 11.50
C VAL A 106 -7.99 -7.88 10.47
N LEU A 107 -6.74 -7.46 10.72
CA LEU A 107 -5.98 -6.63 9.78
C LEU A 107 -5.68 -7.38 8.47
N ARG A 108 -5.36 -8.68 8.58
CA ARG A 108 -5.20 -9.54 7.39
C ARG A 108 -6.53 -9.76 6.67
N ARG A 109 -7.64 -9.87 7.40
CA ARG A 109 -8.97 -9.97 6.79
C ARG A 109 -9.34 -8.69 6.05
N TYR A 110 -9.09 -7.52 6.64
CA TYR A 110 -9.28 -6.22 6.00
C TYR A 110 -8.51 -6.15 4.67
N PHE A 111 -7.21 -6.47 4.70
CA PHE A 111 -6.39 -6.52 3.49
C PHE A 111 -6.98 -7.45 2.41
N ALA A 112 -7.38 -8.67 2.80
CA ALA A 112 -8.00 -9.63 1.89
C ALA A 112 -9.29 -9.09 1.27
N SER A 113 -10.19 -8.54 2.11
CA SER A 113 -11.47 -7.98 1.69
C SER A 113 -11.30 -6.79 0.74
N GLN A 114 -10.34 -5.90 1.03
CA GLN A 114 -10.07 -4.76 0.14
C GLN A 114 -9.52 -5.22 -1.20
N LEU A 115 -8.61 -6.21 -1.23
CA LEU A 115 -8.16 -6.76 -2.51
C LEU A 115 -9.29 -7.47 -3.27
N SER A 116 -10.25 -8.10 -2.59
CA SER A 116 -11.47 -8.65 -3.23
C SER A 116 -12.33 -7.55 -3.85
N ILE A 117 -12.47 -6.40 -3.20
CA ILE A 117 -13.13 -5.22 -3.79
C ILE A 117 -12.33 -4.72 -5.00
N GLY A 118 -11.00 -4.66 -4.89
CA GLY A 118 -10.10 -4.31 -5.99
C GLY A 118 -10.25 -5.23 -7.20
N GLU A 119 -10.42 -6.54 -6.97
CA GLU A 119 -10.69 -7.52 -8.02
C GLU A 119 -12.03 -7.26 -8.71
N SER A 120 -13.10 -7.02 -7.94
CA SER A 120 -14.40 -6.66 -8.49
C SER A 120 -14.37 -5.36 -9.31
N LYS A 121 -13.45 -4.43 -8.98
CA LYS A 121 -13.24 -3.17 -9.72
C LYS A 121 -12.27 -3.32 -10.90
N GLY A 122 -11.72 -4.51 -11.14
CA GLY A 122 -10.75 -4.77 -12.21
C GLY A 122 -9.35 -4.19 -11.95
N TYR A 123 -8.99 -3.90 -10.70
CA TYR A 123 -7.68 -3.33 -10.35
C TYR A 123 -6.59 -4.39 -10.22
N ILE A 124 -6.95 -5.59 -9.78
CA ILE A 124 -6.05 -6.70 -9.53
C ILE A 124 -6.75 -8.00 -9.91
N THR A 125 -6.01 -8.98 -10.42
CA THR A 125 -6.58 -10.30 -10.73
C THR A 125 -6.65 -11.18 -9.48
N HIS A 126 -7.43 -12.26 -9.57
CA HIS A 126 -7.51 -13.25 -8.49
C HIS A 126 -6.13 -13.82 -8.14
N GLU A 127 -5.33 -14.16 -9.14
CA GLU A 127 -4.01 -14.77 -9.01
C GLU A 127 -3.06 -13.83 -8.27
N TRP A 128 -3.03 -12.55 -8.66
CA TRP A 128 -2.22 -11.54 -8.00
C TRP A 128 -2.66 -11.30 -6.56
N ARG A 129 -3.98 -11.30 -6.28
CA ARG A 129 -4.48 -11.23 -4.91
C ARG A 129 -3.98 -12.40 -4.06
N GLN A 130 -4.12 -13.64 -4.55
CA GLN A 130 -3.65 -14.83 -3.81
C GLN A 130 -2.13 -14.79 -3.59
N PHE A 131 -1.37 -14.39 -4.61
CA PHE A 131 0.09 -14.25 -4.54
C PHE A 131 0.51 -13.23 -3.47
N LEU A 132 -0.05 -12.02 -3.49
CA LEU A 132 0.29 -10.97 -2.53
C LEU A 132 -0.10 -11.32 -1.10
N MET A 133 -1.11 -12.18 -0.91
CA MET A 133 -1.48 -12.74 0.39
C MET A 133 -0.53 -13.86 0.86
N GLY A 134 0.39 -14.32 0.02
CA GLY A 134 1.26 -15.46 0.31
C GLY A 134 0.49 -16.78 0.39
N HIS A 135 -0.64 -16.88 -0.31
CA HIS A 135 -1.35 -18.14 -0.47
C HIS A 135 -0.69 -18.94 -1.59
N SER A 136 -0.57 -20.26 -1.40
CA SER A 136 -0.38 -21.19 -2.50
C SER A 136 -1.68 -21.23 -3.28
N GLY A 137 -1.81 -20.36 -4.29
CA GLY A 137 -2.89 -20.49 -5.27
C GLY A 137 -2.67 -21.71 -6.17
N ASP A 138 -3.63 -21.98 -7.05
CA ASP A 138 -3.46 -22.82 -8.25
C ASP A 138 -2.48 -22.19 -9.26
N MET A 139 -1.43 -21.53 -8.76
CA MET A 139 -0.29 -21.08 -9.54
C MET A 139 0.54 -22.33 -9.88
N GLU A 140 -0.03 -23.20 -10.71
CA GLU A 140 0.80 -24.00 -11.58
C GLU A 140 1.74 -23.06 -12.32
N SER A 141 3.04 -23.18 -12.04
CA SER A 141 4.16 -23.10 -13.00
C SER A 141 4.30 -21.89 -13.97
N THR A 142 3.37 -20.94 -14.04
CA THR A 142 3.21 -20.06 -15.22
C THR A 142 3.95 -18.72 -15.07
N TYR A 143 4.15 -18.22 -13.84
CA TYR A 143 4.67 -16.86 -13.61
C TYR A 143 6.00 -16.79 -12.85
N VAL A 144 6.31 -17.81 -12.07
CA VAL A 144 7.53 -17.90 -11.26
C VAL A 144 8.33 -19.09 -11.79
N ASN A 145 9.56 -18.84 -12.24
CA ASN A 145 10.41 -19.95 -12.65
C ASN A 145 10.78 -20.81 -11.44
N ALA A 146 11.31 -22.01 -11.68
CA ALA A 146 11.70 -22.97 -10.63
C ALA A 146 12.72 -22.44 -9.59
N LYS A 147 13.27 -21.23 -9.78
CA LYS A 147 14.19 -20.55 -8.86
C LYS A 147 13.55 -19.40 -8.07
N GLY A 148 12.22 -19.26 -8.08
CA GLY A 148 11.54 -18.17 -7.37
C GLY A 148 11.63 -16.82 -8.07
N ASN A 149 12.20 -16.76 -9.29
CA ASN A 149 12.39 -15.52 -10.02
C ASN A 149 11.22 -15.28 -10.99
N MET A 150 10.72 -14.05 -10.94
CA MET A 150 9.65 -13.56 -11.78
C MET A 150 10.20 -12.54 -12.79
N SER A 151 9.68 -12.53 -14.03
CA SER A 151 10.09 -11.57 -15.05
C SER A 151 9.87 -10.12 -14.55
N PRO A 152 10.78 -9.17 -14.85
CA PRO A 152 10.58 -7.76 -14.53
C PRO A 152 9.24 -7.20 -15.00
N ASP A 153 8.72 -7.66 -16.14
CA ASP A 153 7.44 -7.23 -16.68
C ASP A 153 6.26 -7.68 -15.79
N LEU A 154 6.31 -8.90 -15.27
CA LEU A 154 5.30 -9.42 -14.35
C LEU A 154 5.35 -8.67 -13.01
N VAL A 155 6.54 -8.35 -12.51
CA VAL A 155 6.70 -7.52 -11.31
C VAL A 155 6.11 -6.12 -11.55
N LYS A 156 6.30 -5.56 -12.75
CA LYS A 156 5.71 -4.27 -13.14
C LYS A 156 4.17 -4.34 -13.14
N VAL A 157 3.59 -5.36 -13.76
CA VAL A 157 2.13 -5.60 -13.75
C VAL A 157 1.59 -5.73 -12.32
N ALA A 158 2.28 -6.47 -11.45
CA ALA A 158 1.91 -6.61 -10.04
C ALA A 158 1.95 -5.26 -9.31
N THR A 159 3.01 -4.48 -9.56
CA THR A 159 3.22 -3.16 -8.97
C THR A 159 2.10 -2.20 -9.39
N GLU A 160 1.77 -2.15 -10.69
CA GLU A 160 0.68 -1.33 -11.23
C GLU A 160 -0.70 -1.74 -10.68
N SER A 161 -0.95 -3.06 -10.59
CA SER A 161 -2.21 -3.59 -10.04
C SER A 161 -2.37 -3.25 -8.56
N TYR A 162 -1.31 -3.41 -7.76
CA TYR A 162 -1.31 -3.04 -6.35
C TYR A 162 -1.46 -1.52 -6.15
N SER A 163 -0.82 -0.72 -7.00
CA SER A 163 -0.90 0.74 -6.96
C SER A 163 -2.35 1.22 -7.11
N LYS A 164 -3.13 0.62 -8.02
CA LYS A 164 -4.57 0.90 -8.17
C LYS A 164 -5.38 0.54 -6.91
N CYS A 165 -4.93 -0.44 -6.13
CA CYS A 165 -5.57 -0.86 -4.89
C CYS A 165 -5.21 0.03 -3.69
N LEU A 166 -4.18 0.89 -3.78
CA LEU A 166 -3.78 1.74 -2.64
C LEU A 166 -4.91 2.62 -2.13
N LYS A 167 -5.76 3.14 -3.03
CA LYS A 167 -6.92 3.99 -2.68
C LYS A 167 -8.00 3.30 -1.83
N ILE A 168 -8.01 1.97 -1.77
CA ILE A 168 -8.92 1.19 -0.91
C ILE A 168 -8.18 0.52 0.25
N LEU A 169 -6.85 0.55 0.25
CA LEU A 169 -5.99 -0.07 1.26
C LEU A 169 -5.49 0.94 2.30
N GLU A 170 -5.05 2.10 1.85
CA GLU A 170 -4.51 3.17 2.69
C GLU A 170 -5.64 4.03 3.26
N THR A 171 -5.42 4.54 4.45
CA THR A 171 -6.31 5.48 5.14
C THR A 171 -5.87 6.93 4.92
N GLY A 172 -4.60 7.15 4.54
CA GLY A 172 -3.96 8.45 4.36
C GLY A 172 -4.33 9.23 3.09
N ASN A 173 -5.31 8.77 2.30
CA ASN A 173 -5.91 9.55 1.20
C ASN A 173 -7.33 9.02 0.92
N ILE A 174 -8.29 9.51 1.70
CA ILE A 174 -9.71 9.47 1.32
C ILE A 174 -10.04 10.89 0.85
N GLY A 175 -10.29 11.03 -0.44
CA GLY A 175 -10.51 12.29 -1.12
C GLY A 175 -9.38 12.51 -2.11
N ASN A 176 -9.61 12.10 -3.36
CA ASN A 176 -9.09 12.79 -4.55
C ASN A 176 -9.42 12.05 -5.85
N SER A 177 -9.56 10.73 -5.95
CA SER A 177 -9.79 10.16 -7.31
C SER A 177 -11.20 10.41 -7.86
N GLU A 178 -12.25 10.29 -7.05
CA GLU A 178 -13.62 10.53 -7.51
C GLU A 178 -13.92 12.03 -7.61
N ASP A 179 -13.45 12.82 -6.65
CA ASP A 179 -13.62 14.28 -6.68
C ASP A 179 -12.76 14.94 -7.76
N GLU A 180 -11.50 14.55 -7.97
CA GLU A 180 -10.68 15.06 -9.08
C GLU A 180 -11.22 14.60 -10.42
N MET A 181 -11.75 13.38 -10.53
CA MET A 181 -12.36 12.90 -11.77
C MET A 181 -13.68 13.62 -12.06
N ALA A 182 -14.50 13.87 -11.05
CA ALA A 182 -15.68 14.73 -11.18
C ALA A 182 -15.30 16.16 -11.56
N LEU A 183 -14.24 16.73 -10.95
CA LEU A 183 -13.74 18.06 -11.26
C LEU A 183 -13.21 18.13 -12.71
N PHE A 184 -12.51 17.10 -13.16
CA PHE A 184 -11.99 16.98 -14.52
C PHE A 184 -13.14 16.89 -15.55
N VAL A 185 -14.16 16.08 -15.27
CA VAL A 185 -15.35 15.96 -16.13
C VAL A 185 -16.12 17.29 -16.18
N LYS A 186 -16.34 17.96 -15.04
CA LYS A 186 -17.00 19.28 -14.99
C LYS A 186 -16.22 20.33 -15.80
N ARG A 187 -14.89 20.39 -15.65
CA ARG A 187 -14.04 21.29 -16.45
C ARG A 187 -14.16 20.99 -17.95
N SER A 188 -14.11 19.73 -18.33
CA SER A 188 -14.23 19.30 -19.73
C SER A 188 -15.59 19.67 -20.32
N MET A 189 -16.68 19.51 -19.56
CA MET A 189 -18.04 19.89 -19.99
C MET A 189 -18.19 21.41 -20.18
N LEU A 190 -17.64 22.22 -19.28
CA LEU A 190 -17.68 23.68 -19.40
C LEU A 190 -16.88 24.18 -20.61
N GLN A 191 -15.74 23.57 -20.91
CA GLN A 191 -14.99 23.88 -22.13
C GLN A 191 -15.78 23.53 -23.40
N ILE A 192 -16.46 22.37 -23.42
CA ILE A 192 -17.33 21.97 -24.53
C ILE A 192 -18.53 22.94 -24.68
N ALA A 193 -19.05 23.46 -23.56
CA ALA A 193 -20.10 24.47 -23.55
C ALA A 193 -19.62 25.88 -23.94
N GLY A 194 -18.33 26.06 -24.24
CA GLY A 194 -17.78 27.31 -24.78
C GLY A 194 -17.16 28.27 -23.75
N TYR A 195 -17.02 27.85 -22.49
CA TYR A 195 -16.33 28.65 -21.47
C TYR A 195 -14.81 28.64 -21.70
N SER A 196 -14.17 29.80 -21.57
CA SER A 196 -12.72 29.89 -21.67
C SER A 196 -12.05 29.43 -20.38
N GLU A 197 -10.78 29.03 -20.46
CA GLU A 197 -10.03 28.54 -19.30
C GLU A 197 -9.94 29.59 -18.17
N LYS A 198 -9.88 30.88 -18.54
CA LYS A 198 -9.91 32.01 -17.59
C LYS A 198 -11.25 32.17 -16.88
N ASP A 199 -12.36 31.82 -17.54
CA ASP A 199 -13.69 31.87 -16.93
C ASP A 199 -13.87 30.74 -15.92
N ILE A 200 -13.29 29.57 -16.20
CA ILE A 200 -13.35 28.37 -15.35
C ILE A 200 -12.49 28.51 -14.09
N GLU A 201 -11.35 29.19 -14.17
CA GLU A 201 -10.46 29.41 -13.01
C GLU A 201 -11.12 30.20 -11.87
N GLY A 202 -12.15 31.01 -12.17
CA GLY A 202 -12.91 31.76 -11.19
C GLY A 202 -14.11 31.02 -10.57
N MET A 203 -14.42 29.81 -11.03
CA MET A 203 -15.62 29.07 -10.61
C MET A 203 -15.32 28.06 -9.48
N ASP A 204 -16.21 27.99 -8.48
CA ASP A 204 -16.17 26.94 -7.46
C ASP A 204 -16.88 25.66 -7.95
N LEU A 205 -16.16 24.87 -8.74
CA LEU A 205 -16.65 23.64 -9.36
C LEU A 205 -16.94 22.51 -8.35
N SER A 206 -16.44 22.64 -7.12
CA SER A 206 -16.62 21.63 -6.07
C SER A 206 -18.06 21.59 -5.55
N ASN A 207 -18.74 22.75 -5.54
CA ASN A 207 -20.09 22.92 -5.01
C ASN A 207 -21.19 23.01 -6.09
N MET A 208 -20.86 22.92 -7.38
CA MET A 208 -21.87 22.90 -8.45
C MET A 208 -22.67 21.59 -8.42
N THR A 209 -23.98 21.68 -8.21
CA THR A 209 -24.91 20.56 -8.37
C THR A 209 -25.11 20.23 -9.84
N ASN A 210 -25.34 18.95 -10.17
CA ASN A 210 -25.64 18.50 -11.54
C ASN A 210 -27.04 18.93 -12.04
N GLU A 211 -27.76 19.73 -11.28
CA GLU A 211 -29.10 20.21 -11.58
C GLU A 211 -29.03 21.64 -12.12
N GLY A 212 -28.64 21.77 -13.38
CA GLY A 212 -28.86 22.96 -14.18
C GLY A 212 -29.52 22.52 -15.48
N ASN A 213 -30.85 22.64 -15.56
CA ASN A 213 -31.61 22.40 -16.77
C ASN A 213 -31.06 23.27 -17.91
N ILE A 214 -30.31 22.65 -18.82
CA ILE A 214 -29.98 23.21 -20.13
C ILE A 214 -31.25 23.14 -20.97
N THR A 215 -32.26 23.97 -20.69
CA THR A 215 -33.44 24.10 -21.56
C THR A 215 -34.16 25.46 -21.52
N ASP A 216 -33.85 26.38 -20.60
CA ASP A 216 -34.71 27.58 -20.44
C ASP A 216 -34.20 28.90 -21.05
N GLU A 217 -33.08 28.93 -21.78
CA GLU A 217 -32.63 30.16 -22.48
C GLU A 217 -32.32 29.95 -23.97
N ILE A 218 -33.31 29.48 -24.72
CA ILE A 218 -33.41 29.78 -26.16
C ILE A 218 -34.79 30.41 -26.42
N LYS A 219 -34.83 31.74 -26.35
CA LYS A 219 -35.75 32.58 -27.11
C LYS A 219 -34.96 33.69 -27.78
#